data_AF-A0A920G8H7-F1
#
_entry.id   AF-A0A920G8H7-F1
#
_cell.length_a   1.000
_cell.length_b   1.000
_cell.length_c   1.000
_cell.angle_alpha   90.00
_cell.angle_beta   90.00
_cell.angle_gamma   90.00
#
_symmetry.space_group_name_H-M   'P 1'
#
loop_
_entity.id
_entity.type
_entity.pdbx_description
1 polymer ?
#
loop_
_entity_poly.entity_id
_entity_poly.type
_entity_poly.pdbx_seq_one_letter_code
_entity_poly.pdbx_strand_id
1 'polypeptide(L)'
;MELALAGDNAVMPSIERRSDRPYRWRIGKRHCTVWPIVKKDAPPIHLKRWFWHSPAGRAYFEPLIAGEAYPGYKNGMPVYTRLKNVLVPKRCEPWAQ
;
A
#
# COMPACT_ATOMS: atom_id res chain seq x y z
N MET A 1 9.86 6.57 -7.36
CA MET A 1 10.99 7.49 -7.59
C MET A 1 10.61 8.65 -8.49
N GLU A 2 9.79 8.41 -9.51
CA GLU A 2 9.32 9.43 -10.47
C GLU A 2 8.78 10.72 -9.84
N LEU A 3 8.01 10.64 -8.74
CA LEU A 3 7.45 11.82 -8.07
C LEU A 3 8.54 12.76 -7.51
N ALA A 4 9.56 12.20 -6.86
CA ALA A 4 10.66 12.97 -6.31
C ALA A 4 11.55 13.56 -7.43
N LEU A 5 11.75 12.80 -8.52
CA LEU A 5 12.50 13.27 -9.69
C LEU A 5 11.78 14.39 -10.44
N ALA A 6 10.44 14.41 -10.41
CA ALA A 6 9.63 15.48 -10.97
C ALA A 6 9.64 16.78 -10.12
N GLY A 7 10.34 16.78 -8.98
CA GLY A 7 10.44 17.93 -8.08
C GLY A 7 9.29 18.06 -7.08
N ASP A 8 8.41 17.06 -6.97
CA ASP A 8 7.35 17.08 -5.96
C ASP A 8 7.95 16.86 -4.56
N ASN A 9 7.61 17.74 -3.62
CA ASN A 9 8.01 17.64 -2.22
C ASN A 9 6.77 17.48 -1.31
N ALA A 10 6.92 16.78 -0.19
CA ALA A 10 5.88 16.53 0.81
C ALA A 10 4.58 15.92 0.23
N VAL A 11 4.75 14.96 -0.69
CA VAL A 11 3.65 14.19 -1.31
C VAL A 11 3.75 12.69 -0.99
N MET A 12 2.61 12.03 -0.88
CA MET A 12 2.47 10.58 -0.77
C MET A 12 1.80 10.03 -2.05
N PRO A 13 2.34 8.97 -2.66
CA PRO A 13 1.65 8.29 -3.75
C PRO A 13 0.37 7.62 -3.24
N SER A 14 -0.72 7.73 -4.00
CA SER A 14 -2.02 7.12 -3.66
C SER A 14 -2.47 6.14 -4.74
N ILE A 15 -3.26 5.13 -4.36
CA ILE A 15 -3.97 4.26 -5.31
C ILE A 15 -5.37 4.82 -5.51
N GLU A 16 -5.67 5.28 -6.72
CA GLU A 16 -6.98 5.84 -7.08
C GLU A 16 -7.77 4.87 -7.95
N ARG A 17 -8.87 4.34 -7.41
CA ARG A 17 -9.84 3.53 -8.16
C ARG A 17 -10.50 4.38 -9.24
N ARG A 18 -10.49 3.90 -10.48
CA ARG A 18 -10.99 4.59 -11.68
C ARG A 18 -12.22 3.91 -12.29
N SER A 19 -12.33 2.59 -12.17
CA SER A 19 -13.49 1.85 -12.66
C SER A 19 -13.67 0.57 -11.83
N ASP A 20 -14.90 0.09 -11.77
CA ASP A 20 -15.27 -1.13 -11.03
C ASP A 20 -15.36 -2.35 -11.94
N ARG A 21 -15.82 -2.16 -13.18
CA ARG A 21 -16.06 -3.23 -14.16
C ARG A 21 -15.71 -2.74 -15.57
N PRO A 22 -14.53 -3.08 -16.10
CA PRO A 22 -13.46 -3.82 -15.43
C PRO A 22 -12.78 -2.98 -14.32
N TYR A 23 -12.23 -3.64 -13.30
CA TYR A 23 -11.51 -2.94 -12.24
C TYR A 23 -10.26 -2.25 -12.79
N ARG A 24 -10.17 -0.93 -12.59
CA ARG A 24 -8.99 -0.13 -12.99
C ARG A 24 -8.60 0.83 -11.87
N TRP A 25 -7.31 1.04 -11.72
CA TRP A 25 -6.73 1.98 -10.78
C TRP A 25 -5.55 2.72 -11.43
N ARG A 26 -5.14 3.82 -10.81
CA ARG A 26 -3.93 4.56 -11.21
C ARG A 26 -3.18 5.06 -9.98
N ILE A 27 -1.92 5.43 -10.19
CA ILE A 27 -1.12 6.12 -9.18
C ILE A 27 -1.51 7.60 -9.21
N GLY A 28 -2.00 8.10 -8.08
CA GLY A 28 -2.24 9.51 -7.82
C GLY A 28 -1.17 10.10 -6.90
N LYS A 29 -1.30 11.41 -6.64
CA LYS A 29 -0.45 12.15 -5.69
C LYS A 29 -1.35 12.83 -4.67
N ARG A 30 -0.99 12.76 -3.39
CA ARG A 30 -1.68 13.46 -2.29
C ARG A 30 -0.67 14.25 -1.48
N HIS A 31 -0.99 15.49 -1.13
CA HIS A 31 -0.14 16.28 -0.22
C HIS A 31 -0.24 15.75 1.21
N CYS A 32 0.90 15.68 1.92
CA CYS A 32 0.94 15.24 3.30
C CYS A 32 0.14 16.16 4.25
N THR A 33 -0.02 17.44 3.92
CA THR A 33 -0.86 18.38 4.67
C THR A 33 -2.35 18.00 4.67
N VAL A 34 -2.80 17.30 3.63
CA VAL A 34 -4.18 16.82 3.47
C VAL A 34 -4.39 15.46 4.14
N TRP A 35 -3.32 14.82 4.62
CA TRP A 35 -3.37 13.53 5.30
C TRP A 35 -3.09 13.69 6.81
N PRO A 36 -4.01 14.28 7.59
CA PRO A 36 -4.03 13.99 9.01
C PRO A 36 -4.24 12.48 9.19
N ILE A 37 -3.89 11.95 10.35
CA ILE A 37 -4.06 10.53 10.73
C ILE A 37 -5.57 10.21 10.75
N VAL A 38 -6.18 10.08 9.58
CA VAL A 38 -7.57 9.70 9.39
C VAL A 38 -7.55 8.22 9.09
N LYS A 39 -7.97 7.43 10.08
CA LYS A 39 -8.16 6.00 9.90
C LYS A 39 -9.22 5.79 8.83
N LYS A 40 -8.93 4.94 7.86
CA LYS A 40 -9.94 4.48 6.90
C LYS A 40 -10.74 3.35 7.53
N ASP A 41 -11.76 3.72 8.29
CA ASP A 41 -12.69 2.74 8.86
C ASP A 41 -13.53 2.07 7.78
N ALA A 42 -13.93 0.82 8.04
CA ALA A 42 -14.81 0.09 7.15
C ALA A 42 -16.21 0.74 7.19
N PRO A 43 -16.73 1.25 6.06
CA PRO A 43 -18.08 1.78 6.01
C PRO A 43 -19.12 0.74 6.47
N PRO A 44 -20.12 1.11 7.30
CA PRO A 44 -21.16 0.19 7.76
C PRO A 44 -21.90 -0.53 6.62
N ILE A 45 -22.03 0.13 5.46
CA ILE A 45 -22.66 -0.44 4.24
C ILE A 45 -21.92 -1.67 3.70
N HIS A 46 -20.65 -1.88 4.03
CA HIS A 46 -19.89 -3.06 3.62
C HIS A 46 -20.14 -4.28 4.52
N LEU A 47 -20.75 -4.09 5.69
CA LEU A 47 -20.98 -5.12 6.69
C LEU A 47 -22.47 -5.50 6.72
N LYS A 48 -22.75 -6.79 6.83
CA LYS A 48 -24.07 -7.37 7.10
C LYS A 48 -24.09 -7.88 8.55
N ARG A 49 -25.28 -8.14 9.07
CA ARG A 49 -25.48 -8.76 10.39
C ARG A 49 -24.62 -10.03 10.52
N TRP A 50 -24.01 -10.20 11.70
CA TRP A 50 -23.33 -11.44 12.09
C TRP A 50 -22.05 -11.79 11.30
N PHE A 51 -21.18 -10.80 10.98
CA PHE A 51 -19.86 -10.99 10.35
C PHE A 51 -19.83 -11.29 8.84
N TRP A 52 -20.96 -11.25 8.14
CA TRP A 52 -20.95 -11.32 6.66
C TRP A 52 -20.66 -9.97 6.02
N HIS A 53 -20.03 -9.99 4.84
CA HIS A 53 -19.92 -8.81 3.99
C HIS A 53 -21.20 -8.63 3.16
N SER A 54 -21.57 -7.38 2.88
CA SER A 54 -22.68 -7.05 1.99
C SER A 54 -22.27 -7.21 0.52
N PRO A 55 -23.23 -7.20 -0.45
CA PRO A 55 -22.90 -7.14 -1.87
C PRO A 55 -22.00 -5.94 -2.23
N ALA A 56 -22.21 -4.80 -1.57
CA ALA A 56 -21.37 -3.61 -1.73
C ALA A 56 -19.94 -3.84 -1.19
N GLY A 57 -19.82 -4.50 -0.03
CA GLY A 57 -18.53 -4.91 0.52
C GLY A 57 -17.79 -5.84 -0.42
N ARG A 58 -18.48 -6.86 -0.96
CA ARG A 58 -17.91 -7.79 -1.94
C ARG A 58 -17.40 -7.05 -3.18
N ALA A 59 -18.20 -6.17 -3.77
CA ALA A 59 -17.82 -5.38 -4.95
C ALA A 59 -16.62 -4.43 -4.69
N TYR A 60 -16.36 -4.07 -3.44
CA TYR A 60 -15.21 -3.28 -3.04
C TYR A 60 -13.95 -4.14 -2.82
N PHE A 61 -14.05 -5.25 -2.10
CA PHE A 61 -12.89 -6.05 -1.67
C PHE A 61 -12.44 -7.12 -2.68
N GLU A 62 -13.37 -7.74 -3.42
CA GLU A 62 -13.08 -8.81 -4.39
C GLU A 62 -12.00 -8.43 -5.43
N PRO A 63 -12.02 -7.23 -6.06
CA PRO A 63 -10.97 -6.87 -7.02
C PRO A 63 -9.59 -6.60 -6.39
N LEU A 64 -9.51 -6.36 -5.07
CA LEU A 64 -8.25 -6.05 -4.39
C LEU A 64 -7.38 -7.28 -4.14
N ILE A 65 -7.99 -8.46 -4.14
CA ILE A 65 -7.31 -9.76 -3.95
C ILE A 65 -7.16 -10.52 -5.26
N ALA A 66 -7.50 -9.89 -6.39
CA ALA A 66 -7.48 -10.54 -7.68
C ALA A 66 -6.04 -10.76 -8.17
N GLY A 67 -5.76 -11.98 -8.64
CA GLY A 67 -4.45 -12.38 -9.15
C GLY A 67 -3.57 -13.03 -8.09
N GLU A 68 -2.60 -13.82 -8.56
CA GLU A 68 -1.65 -14.54 -7.71
C GLU A 68 -0.22 -14.12 -8.06
N ALA A 69 0.60 -13.89 -7.05
CA ALA A 69 2.00 -13.52 -7.20
C ALA A 69 2.87 -14.46 -6.35
N TYR A 70 3.12 -15.66 -6.87
CA TYR A 70 3.94 -16.66 -6.19
C TYR A 70 5.42 -16.23 -6.13
N PRO A 71 6.11 -16.48 -5.00
CA PRO A 71 7.55 -16.21 -4.88
C PRO A 71 8.37 -17.17 -5.74
N GLY A 72 9.65 -16.86 -5.98
CA GLY A 72 10.59 -17.83 -6.55
C GLY A 72 10.85 -18.98 -5.56
N TYR A 73 10.99 -20.21 -6.07
CA TYR A 73 11.25 -21.41 -5.25
C TYR A 73 12.65 -21.98 -5.53
N LYS A 74 13.30 -22.50 -4.49
CA LYS A 74 14.54 -23.28 -4.59
C LYS A 74 14.44 -24.51 -3.69
N ASN A 75 14.63 -25.70 -4.27
CA ASN A 75 14.50 -26.99 -3.57
C ASN A 75 13.16 -27.14 -2.81
N GLY A 76 12.06 -26.73 -3.43
CA GLY A 76 10.72 -26.83 -2.84
C GLY A 76 10.37 -25.76 -1.80
N MET A 77 11.28 -24.82 -1.49
CA MET A 77 11.04 -23.74 -0.51
C MET A 77 11.02 -22.35 -1.16
N PRO A 78 10.13 -21.44 -0.72
CA PRO A 78 10.16 -20.03 -1.14
C PRO A 78 11.50 -19.36 -0.81
N VAL A 79 12.02 -18.61 -1.76
CA VAL A 79 13.26 -17.86 -1.60
C VAL A 79 12.93 -16.47 -1.03
N TYR A 80 13.19 -16.29 0.26
CA TYR A 80 13.13 -14.98 0.91
C TYR A 80 14.49 -14.28 0.86
N THR A 81 14.50 -13.03 0.44
CA THR A 81 15.73 -12.23 0.35
C THR A 81 16.18 -11.77 1.74
N ARG A 82 17.43 -12.02 2.11
CA ARG A 82 18.08 -11.43 3.30
C ARG A 82 19.01 -10.30 2.86
N LEU A 83 18.81 -9.11 3.44
CA LEU A 83 19.67 -7.96 3.19
C LEU A 83 20.94 -8.05 4.03
N LYS A 84 22.07 -7.59 3.49
CA LYS A 84 23.35 -7.54 4.21
C LYS A 84 23.37 -6.49 5.32
N ASN A 85 22.53 -5.45 5.21
CA ASN A 85 22.39 -4.35 6.17
C ASN A 85 23.74 -3.76 6.63
N VAL A 86 24.69 -3.62 5.71
CA VAL A 86 26.01 -3.05 6.00
C VAL A 86 25.85 -1.58 6.34
N LEU A 87 26.36 -1.18 7.51
CA LEU A 87 26.28 0.19 8.01
C LEU A 87 27.19 1.12 7.21
N VAL A 88 26.71 2.34 6.95
CA VAL A 88 27.53 3.40 6.38
C VAL A 88 28.42 4.03 7.46
N PRO A 89 29.61 4.56 7.10
CA PRO A 89 30.44 5.32 8.04
C PRO A 89 29.68 6.49 8.68
N LYS A 90 29.90 6.73 9.97
CA LYS A 90 29.28 7.86 10.68
C LYS A 90 29.84 9.19 10.16
N ARG A 91 28.96 10.18 9.98
CA ARG A 91 29.31 11.54 9.52
C ARG A 91 28.95 12.63 10.53
N CYS A 92 28.27 12.28 11.62
CA CYS A 92 27.81 13.19 12.65
C CYS A 92 28.10 12.60 14.04
N GLU A 93 28.20 13.47 15.04
CA GLU A 93 28.30 13.06 16.44
C GLU A 93 27.08 12.22 16.87
N PRO A 94 27.22 11.32 17.86
CA PRO A 94 26.09 10.58 18.41
C PRO A 94 24.99 11.52 18.88
N TRP A 95 23.75 11.27 18.45
CA TRP A 95 22.59 11.99 18.95
C TRP A 95 22.41 11.69 20.44
N ALA A 96 22.55 12.70 21.30
CA ALA A 96 22.22 12.59 22.72
C ALA A 96 20.70 12.62 22.87
N GLN A 97 20.15 11.62 23.55
CA GLN A 97 18.72 11.43 23.75
C GLN A 97 18.27 11.98 25.10
#